data_AF-A0AAV9SPC2-F1
#
_entry.id   AF-A0AAV9SPC2-F1
#
_cell.length_a   1.000
_cell.length_b   1.000
_cell.length_c   1.000
_cell.angle_alpha   90.00
_cell.angle_beta   90.00
_cell.angle_gamma   90.00
#
_symmetry.space_group_name_H-M   'P 1'
#
loop_
_entity.id
_entity.type
_entity.pdbx_description
1 polymer ?
#
loop_
_entity_poly.entity_id
_entity_poly.type
_entity_poly.pdbx_seq_one_letter_code
_entity_poly.pdbx_strand_id
1 'polypeptide(L)'
;MPNQKGAKRGLESSKYRLTSETANEANATTGNVLFDNCHNYAANPLTLALNGEEIDHFSTLPVTPLKLPAPKKLIRSDNPEIMVKENMLKIEGLKKTIDFICAEMKDVKGEVSDLEKKVTREEGRVDNCQQRLAELERYLRRWNLRLQGAEETEKEDIRRKEIEICQSVLAEHKHKLPDAIDVVHRLGAKRPGGTKPRGIIIQFTSRILRDATWKAAKTSSYLRNKRLKFTVQGGQRTMQ
;
A
#
# COMPACT_ATOMS: atom_id res chain seq x y z
N MET A 1 -13.50 -17.45 -56.54
CA MET A 1 -14.97 -17.53 -56.35
C MET A 1 -15.27 -18.64 -55.37
N PRO A 2 -16.22 -18.49 -54.43
CA PRO A 2 -16.27 -17.66 -53.21
C PRO A 2 -16.04 -18.57 -51.95
N ASN A 3 -16.08 -18.19 -50.67
CA ASN A 3 -16.80 -17.13 -49.96
C ASN A 3 -16.17 -16.83 -48.58
N GLN A 4 -16.46 -15.63 -48.09
CA GLN A 4 -16.04 -14.93 -46.89
C GLN A 4 -16.74 -15.42 -45.60
N LYS A 5 -16.14 -15.09 -44.44
CA LYS A 5 -16.75 -14.54 -43.20
C LYS A 5 -15.61 -14.49 -42.15
N GLY A 6 -15.10 -13.37 -41.65
CA GLY A 6 -15.71 -12.06 -41.43
C GLY A 6 -16.26 -11.98 -40.02
N ALA A 7 -15.39 -11.85 -39.01
CA ALA A 7 -15.79 -11.51 -37.63
C ALA A 7 -14.85 -10.43 -37.08
N LYS A 8 -15.21 -9.17 -37.36
CA LYS A 8 -14.73 -7.99 -36.66
C LYS A 8 -15.69 -7.71 -35.49
N ARG A 9 -15.15 -7.60 -34.27
CA ARG A 9 -15.73 -6.86 -33.14
C ARG A 9 -14.55 -6.04 -32.61
N GLY A 10 -14.51 -4.70 -32.71
CA GLY A 10 -15.53 -3.75 -32.27
C GLY A 10 -15.28 -3.48 -30.78
N LEU A 11 -14.31 -2.62 -30.49
CA LEU A 11 -14.47 -1.37 -29.71
C LEU A 11 -15.12 -1.55 -28.34
N GLU A 12 -14.37 -1.28 -27.27
CA GLU A 12 -14.77 -0.24 -26.30
C GLU A 12 -13.55 0.18 -25.44
N SER A 13 -13.06 1.39 -25.73
CA SER A 13 -12.08 2.10 -24.92
C SER A 13 -12.81 2.80 -23.78
N SER A 14 -12.62 2.35 -22.53
CA SER A 14 -13.07 3.12 -21.37
C SER A 14 -12.02 4.18 -21.01
N LYS A 15 -12.37 5.44 -21.31
CA LYS A 15 -11.63 6.65 -20.95
C LYS A 15 -12.03 7.03 -19.52
N TYR A 16 -11.12 6.93 -18.56
CA TYR A 16 -11.24 7.67 -17.30
C TYR A 16 -10.41 8.95 -17.42
N ARG A 17 -11.13 10.07 -17.50
CA ARG A 17 -10.61 11.44 -17.44
C ARG A 17 -10.99 11.96 -16.06
N LEU A 18 -10.01 12.09 -15.16
CA LEU A 18 -10.19 12.82 -13.91
C LEU A 18 -9.35 14.09 -14.00
N THR A 19 -10.05 15.21 -14.07
CA THR A 19 -9.52 16.56 -14.04
C THR A 19 -9.10 16.92 -12.61
N SER A 20 -7.99 17.62 -12.53
CA SER A 20 -7.47 18.31 -11.35
C SER A 20 -8.39 19.43 -10.90
N GLU A 21 -8.65 19.50 -9.60
CA GLU A 21 -9.02 20.75 -8.92
C GLU A 21 -8.28 20.81 -7.58
N THR A 22 -7.58 21.92 -7.40
CA THR A 22 -6.81 22.32 -6.22
C THR A 22 -7.71 23.09 -5.24
N ALA A 23 -7.68 22.75 -3.96
CA ALA A 23 -7.92 23.69 -2.88
C ALA A 23 -7.19 23.24 -1.60
N ASN A 24 -6.48 24.19 -0.99
CA ASN A 24 -5.76 24.09 0.26
C ASN A 24 -6.70 23.81 1.45
N GLU A 25 -6.23 23.14 2.51
CA GLU A 25 -5.82 23.80 3.77
C GLU A 25 -5.55 22.79 4.90
N ALA A 26 -4.43 23.02 5.57
CA ALA A 26 -4.13 22.90 7.01
C ALA A 26 -4.60 21.70 7.87
N ASN A 27 -3.59 21.13 8.54
CA ASN A 27 -3.56 20.70 9.95
C ASN A 27 -4.40 19.50 10.41
N ALA A 28 -3.72 18.44 10.84
CA ALA A 28 -3.46 18.16 12.27
C ALA A 28 -3.25 16.66 12.52
N THR A 29 -2.06 16.34 12.99
CA THR A 29 -1.66 15.08 13.62
C THR A 29 -2.48 14.84 14.89
N THR A 30 -3.32 13.81 14.93
CA THR A 30 -3.79 13.12 16.15
C THR A 30 -4.14 11.69 15.70
N GLY A 31 -3.51 10.61 16.17
CA GLY A 31 -3.20 10.28 17.55
C GLY A 31 -4.34 9.40 18.06
N ASN A 32 -4.22 8.08 17.87
CA ASN A 32 -5.17 7.08 18.35
C ASN A 32 -5.38 7.25 19.86
N VAL A 33 -6.57 7.69 20.30
CA VAL A 33 -6.93 7.74 21.72
C VAL A 33 -7.88 6.59 22.02
N LEU A 34 -7.33 5.66 22.81
CA LEU A 34 -7.96 4.58 23.53
C LEU A 34 -9.09 5.13 24.42
N PHE A 35 -10.30 4.59 24.30
CA PHE A 35 -11.40 4.90 25.22
C PHE A 35 -11.17 4.16 26.55
N ASP A 36 -10.60 4.86 27.54
CA ASP A 36 -10.67 4.49 28.95
C ASP A 36 -11.43 5.59 29.69
N ASN A 37 -12.74 5.39 29.91
CA ASN A 37 -13.56 6.26 30.75
C ASN A 37 -13.87 5.53 32.06
N CYS A 38 -12.89 5.54 32.98
CA CYS A 38 -13.04 5.02 34.33
C CYS A 38 -13.34 6.20 35.28
N HIS A 39 -14.54 6.21 35.88
CA HIS A 39 -14.95 7.20 36.87
C HIS A 39 -14.10 7.12 38.15
N ASN A 40 -13.48 8.24 38.53
CA ASN A 40 -12.69 8.39 39.75
C ASN A 40 -13.58 8.96 40.87
N TYR A 41 -13.88 8.16 41.91
CA TYR A 41 -14.73 8.53 43.05
C TYR A 41 -13.95 8.97 44.29
N ALA A 42 -12.70 9.41 44.15
CA ALA A 42 -11.88 9.81 45.28
C ALA A 42 -11.60 11.33 45.29
N ALA A 43 -12.27 12.00 46.23
CA ALA A 43 -11.91 13.24 46.94
C ALA A 43 -12.81 14.47 46.69
N ASN A 44 -13.65 14.77 47.69
CA ASN A 44 -13.56 16.06 48.37
C ASN A 44 -14.23 15.98 49.76
N PRO A 45 -13.47 16.12 50.87
CA PRO A 45 -14.03 16.27 52.21
C PRO A 45 -14.33 17.75 52.46
N LEU A 46 -15.62 18.12 52.48
CA LEU A 46 -16.03 19.43 53.00
C LEU A 46 -16.15 19.33 54.52
N THR A 47 -15.12 19.80 55.20
CA THR A 47 -15.10 20.13 56.62
C THR A 47 -16.15 21.21 56.93
N LEU A 48 -17.09 20.91 57.81
CA LEU A 48 -17.92 21.91 58.48
C LEU A 48 -17.75 21.74 59.99
N ALA A 49 -17.22 22.81 60.58
CA ALA A 49 -16.76 22.89 61.95
C ALA A 49 -17.91 22.79 62.97
N LEU A 50 -17.64 22.06 64.05
CA LEU A 50 -18.43 22.05 65.28
C LEU A 50 -18.06 23.27 66.11
N ASN A 51 -19.02 24.17 66.36
CA ASN A 51 -19.00 25.09 67.49
C ASN A 51 -20.28 24.85 68.29
N GLY A 52 -20.13 24.46 69.55
CA GLY A 52 -21.23 24.32 70.50
C GLY A 52 -21.57 25.65 71.14
N GLU A 53 -22.86 25.89 71.36
CA GLU A 53 -23.50 26.06 72.68
C GLU A 53 -25.02 26.33 72.52
N GLU A 54 -25.76 26.07 73.62
CA GLU A 54 -27.19 26.31 73.89
C GLU A 54 -28.22 25.20 73.66
N ILE A 55 -28.23 24.28 74.63
CA ILE A 55 -29.33 23.97 75.57
C ILE A 55 -30.78 24.01 75.01
N ASP A 56 -31.25 22.81 74.67
CA ASP A 56 -32.57 22.23 74.94
C ASP A 56 -33.75 23.17 75.26
N HIS A 57 -34.53 23.48 74.22
CA HIS A 57 -35.99 23.62 74.36
C HIS A 57 -36.73 22.84 73.28
N PHE A 58 -36.89 21.54 73.51
CA PHE A 58 -37.76 20.70 72.70
C PHE A 58 -39.22 21.15 72.91
N SER A 59 -39.83 21.71 71.86
CA SER A 59 -41.29 21.88 71.83
C SER A 59 -41.92 20.49 71.78
N THR A 60 -42.79 20.18 72.75
CA THR A 60 -43.53 18.92 72.78
C THR A 60 -44.32 18.76 71.48
N LEU A 61 -44.06 17.66 70.77
CA LEU A 61 -44.82 17.30 69.58
C LEU A 61 -46.31 17.15 69.96
N PRO A 62 -47.25 17.62 69.10
CA PRO A 62 -48.67 17.45 69.38
C PRO A 62 -49.00 15.96 69.51
N VAL A 63 -49.70 15.61 70.59
CA VAL A 63 -50.20 14.26 70.82
C VAL A 63 -51.12 13.88 69.66
N THR A 64 -50.75 12.86 68.90
CA THR A 64 -51.59 12.26 67.87
C THR A 64 -52.97 11.91 68.46
N PRO A 65 -54.08 12.36 67.87
CA PRO A 65 -55.41 11.91 68.29
C PRO A 65 -55.50 10.39 68.16
N LEU A 66 -55.94 9.72 69.23
CA LEU A 66 -56.40 8.33 69.25
C LEU A 66 -57.71 8.21 68.45
N LYS A 67 -57.59 8.36 67.13
CA LYS A 67 -58.64 7.95 66.19
C LYS A 67 -57.98 6.98 65.22
N LEU A 68 -58.32 5.70 65.38
CA LEU A 68 -57.94 4.67 64.42
C LEU A 68 -58.34 5.16 63.02
N PRO A 69 -57.39 5.29 62.08
CA PRO A 69 -57.76 5.55 60.70
C PRO A 69 -58.60 4.37 60.23
N ALA A 70 -59.74 4.67 59.61
CA ALA A 70 -60.59 3.68 58.95
C ALA A 70 -59.73 2.75 58.09
N PRO A 71 -60.06 1.45 57.97
CA PRO A 71 -59.25 0.49 57.25
C PRO A 71 -59.03 0.99 55.83
N LYS A 72 -57.84 1.53 55.57
CA LYS A 72 -57.42 1.85 54.21
C LYS A 72 -57.40 0.52 53.49
N LYS A 73 -58.27 0.37 52.50
CA LYS A 73 -58.18 -0.72 51.53
C LYS A 73 -56.71 -0.84 51.13
N LEU A 74 -56.16 -2.03 51.27
CA LEU A 74 -54.85 -2.38 50.75
C LEU A 74 -54.87 -2.10 49.24
N ILE A 75 -54.51 -0.89 48.84
CA ILE A 75 -54.20 -0.59 47.45
C ILE A 75 -52.85 -1.26 47.23
N ARG A 76 -52.92 -2.48 46.71
CA ARG A 76 -51.81 -3.28 46.25
C ARG A 76 -50.93 -2.37 45.38
N SER A 77 -49.65 -2.29 45.70
CA SER A 77 -48.67 -1.48 44.98
C SER A 77 -48.37 -2.15 43.64
N ASP A 78 -49.30 -2.06 42.69
CA ASP A 78 -49.18 -2.72 41.38
C ASP A 78 -48.21 -1.97 40.45
N ASN A 79 -47.86 -0.72 40.77
CA ASN A 79 -47.01 0.14 39.95
C ASN A 79 -45.53 -0.33 39.84
N PRO A 80 -44.80 -0.63 40.93
CA PRO A 80 -43.45 -1.16 40.84
C PRO A 80 -43.40 -2.56 40.21
N GLU A 81 -44.41 -3.40 40.43
CA GLU A 81 -44.47 -4.74 39.84
C GLU A 81 -44.62 -4.70 38.31
N ILE A 82 -45.41 -3.76 37.78
CA ILE A 82 -45.57 -3.55 36.34
C ILE A 82 -44.24 -3.07 35.71
N MET A 83 -43.57 -2.11 36.33
CA MET A 83 -42.26 -1.62 35.85
C MET A 83 -41.19 -2.71 35.85
N VAL A 84 -41.17 -3.56 36.88
CA VAL A 84 -40.23 -4.69 36.96
C VAL A 84 -40.48 -5.69 35.82
N LYS A 85 -41.74 -5.99 35.50
CA LYS A 85 -42.08 -6.87 34.36
C LYS A 85 -41.66 -6.27 33.03
N GLU A 86 -41.88 -4.97 32.82
CA GLU A 86 -41.47 -4.29 31.59
C GLU A 86 -39.94 -4.27 31.44
N ASN A 87 -39.20 -4.00 32.52
CA ASN A 87 -37.75 -4.05 32.52
C ASN A 87 -37.24 -5.48 32.25
N MET A 88 -37.90 -6.50 32.80
CA MET A 88 -37.58 -7.90 32.54
C MET A 88 -37.71 -8.24 31.04
N LEU A 89 -38.78 -7.79 30.39
CA LEU A 89 -38.97 -7.98 28.95
C LEU A 89 -37.91 -7.24 28.11
N LYS A 90 -37.54 -6.02 28.50
CA LYS A 90 -36.46 -5.26 27.85
C LYS A 90 -35.11 -5.96 28.00
N ILE A 91 -34.80 -6.45 29.20
CA ILE A 91 -33.56 -7.21 29.47
C ILE A 91 -33.53 -8.51 28.65
N GLU A 92 -34.64 -9.22 28.53
CA GLU A 92 -34.73 -10.43 27.70
C GLU A 92 -34.53 -10.11 26.21
N GLY A 93 -35.14 -9.02 25.72
CA GLY A 93 -34.94 -8.52 24.36
C GLY A 93 -33.47 -8.16 24.09
N LEU A 94 -32.84 -7.42 25.00
CA LEU A 94 -31.42 -7.06 24.92
C LEU A 94 -30.53 -8.31 24.92
N LYS A 95 -30.84 -9.31 25.76
CA LYS A 95 -30.11 -10.58 25.79
C LYS A 95 -30.14 -11.27 24.42
N LYS A 96 -31.31 -11.37 23.78
CA LYS A 96 -31.44 -11.97 22.43
C LYS A 96 -30.60 -11.21 21.39
N THR A 97 -30.60 -9.89 21.44
CA THR A 97 -29.77 -9.06 20.55
C THR A 97 -28.28 -9.29 20.79
N ILE A 98 -27.84 -9.39 22.05
CA ILE A 98 -26.45 -9.68 22.40
C ILE A 98 -26.05 -11.06 21.88
N ASP A 99 -26.87 -12.09 22.09
CA ASP A 99 -26.59 -13.45 21.62
C ASP A 99 -26.46 -13.50 20.09
N PHE A 100 -27.32 -12.77 19.37
CA PHE A 100 -27.23 -12.60 17.92
C PHE A 100 -25.93 -11.91 17.49
N ILE A 101 -25.59 -10.76 18.11
CA ILE A 101 -24.35 -10.04 17.82
C ILE A 101 -23.12 -10.92 18.11
N CYS A 102 -23.14 -11.73 19.18
CA CYS A 102 -22.06 -12.66 19.47
C CYS A 102 -21.92 -13.76 18.42
N ALA A 103 -23.01 -14.20 17.79
CA ALA A 103 -22.96 -15.15 16.68
C ALA A 103 -22.35 -14.51 15.42
N GLU A 104 -22.85 -13.34 15.02
CA GLU A 104 -22.32 -12.58 13.88
C GLU A 104 -20.84 -12.21 14.07
N MET A 105 -20.45 -11.79 15.27
CA MET A 105 -19.06 -11.47 15.59
C MET A 105 -18.13 -12.69 15.46
N LYS A 106 -18.61 -13.90 15.79
CA LYS A 106 -17.84 -15.13 15.59
C LYS A 106 -17.68 -15.46 14.12
N ASP A 107 -18.72 -15.25 13.32
CA ASP A 107 -18.69 -15.49 11.87
C ASP A 107 -17.72 -14.54 11.18
N VAL A 108 -17.86 -13.23 11.42
CA VAL A 108 -16.93 -12.20 10.91
C VAL A 108 -15.49 -12.50 11.32
N LYS A 109 -15.25 -12.93 12.56
CA LYS A 109 -13.91 -13.32 13.02
C LYS A 109 -13.36 -14.51 12.23
N GLY A 110 -14.21 -15.47 11.88
CA GLY A 110 -13.86 -16.60 11.02
C GLY A 110 -13.46 -16.14 9.62
N GLU A 111 -14.29 -15.30 8.99
CA GLU A 111 -14.01 -14.74 7.68
C GLU A 111 -12.71 -13.93 7.65
N VAL A 112 -12.48 -13.08 8.66
CA VAL A 112 -11.24 -12.29 8.79
C VAL A 112 -10.03 -13.22 8.87
N SER A 113 -10.07 -14.27 9.69
CA SER A 113 -8.96 -15.23 9.79
C SER A 113 -8.68 -15.94 8.46
N ASP A 114 -9.72 -16.29 7.70
CA ASP A 114 -9.55 -16.92 6.40
C ASP A 114 -9.06 -15.95 5.34
N LEU A 115 -9.46 -14.68 5.40
CA LEU A 115 -8.92 -13.61 4.56
C LEU A 115 -7.44 -13.38 4.84
N GLU A 116 -7.01 -13.32 6.11
CA GLU A 116 -5.59 -13.18 6.49
C GLU A 116 -4.74 -14.33 5.91
N LYS A 117 -5.21 -15.57 5.99
CA LYS A 117 -4.54 -16.74 5.38
C LYS A 117 -4.46 -16.63 3.86
N LYS A 118 -5.51 -16.09 3.21
CA LYS A 118 -5.50 -15.88 1.75
C LYS A 118 -4.51 -14.79 1.36
N VAL A 119 -4.47 -13.67 2.09
CA VAL A 119 -3.55 -12.55 1.84
C VAL A 119 -2.10 -13.01 1.98
N THR A 120 -1.74 -13.63 3.11
CA THR A 120 -0.37 -14.13 3.34
C THR A 120 0.09 -15.14 2.28
N ARG A 121 -0.81 -16.02 1.82
CA ARG A 121 -0.51 -16.95 0.72
C ARG A 121 -0.28 -16.23 -0.60
N GLU A 122 -1.13 -15.27 -0.95
CA GLU A 122 -0.98 -14.53 -2.21
C GLU A 122 0.26 -13.60 -2.19
N GLU A 123 0.58 -12.98 -1.05
CA GLU A 123 1.84 -12.25 -0.86
C GLU A 123 3.05 -13.14 -1.14
N GLY A 124 3.11 -14.35 -0.58
CA GLY A 124 4.18 -15.31 -0.85
C GLY A 124 4.27 -15.71 -2.33
N ARG A 125 3.13 -15.79 -3.04
CA ARG A 125 3.11 -16.08 -4.49
C ARG A 125 3.61 -14.91 -5.32
N VAL A 126 3.24 -13.68 -4.93
CA VAL A 126 3.72 -12.45 -5.58
C VAL A 126 5.23 -12.34 -5.42
N ASP A 127 5.75 -12.56 -4.21
CA ASP A 127 7.19 -12.51 -3.94
C ASP A 127 7.96 -13.55 -4.75
N ASN A 128 7.46 -14.79 -4.80
CA ASN A 128 8.06 -15.84 -5.63
C ASN A 128 8.07 -15.47 -7.12
N CYS A 129 6.97 -14.91 -7.62
CA CYS A 129 6.86 -14.47 -9.01
C CYS A 129 7.85 -13.34 -9.31
N GLN A 130 7.94 -12.34 -8.43
CA GLN A 130 8.88 -11.23 -8.56
C GLN A 130 10.34 -11.72 -8.56
N GLN A 131 10.69 -12.66 -7.68
CA GLN A 131 12.04 -13.24 -7.63
C GLN A 131 12.38 -13.97 -8.94
N ARG A 132 11.45 -14.77 -9.47
CA ARG A 132 11.63 -15.48 -10.74
C ARG A 132 11.77 -14.51 -11.91
N LEU A 133 10.96 -13.44 -11.95
CA LEU A 133 11.08 -12.39 -12.97
C LEU A 133 12.43 -11.69 -12.89
N ALA A 134 12.87 -11.30 -11.69
CA ALA A 134 14.17 -10.66 -11.48
C ALA A 134 15.34 -11.56 -11.95
N GLU A 135 15.25 -12.87 -11.70
CA GLU A 135 16.25 -13.82 -12.17
C GLU A 135 16.25 -13.96 -13.70
N LEU A 136 15.08 -14.10 -14.32
CA LEU A 136 14.94 -14.18 -15.78
C LEU A 136 15.45 -12.90 -16.44
N GLU A 137 15.09 -11.73 -15.92
CA GLU A 137 15.60 -10.45 -16.41
C GLU A 137 17.11 -10.37 -16.29
N ARG A 138 17.68 -10.76 -15.13
CA ARG A 138 19.12 -10.80 -14.92
C ARG A 138 19.80 -11.73 -15.92
N TYR A 139 19.20 -12.89 -16.19
CA TYR A 139 19.71 -13.87 -17.14
C TYR A 139 19.71 -13.30 -18.57
N LEU A 140 18.58 -12.76 -19.03
CA LEU A 140 18.45 -12.16 -20.37
C LEU A 140 19.42 -10.99 -20.57
N ARG A 141 19.61 -10.14 -19.56
CA ARG A 141 20.55 -8.99 -19.61
C ARG A 141 22.03 -9.41 -19.72
N ARG A 142 22.39 -10.68 -19.55
CA ARG A 142 23.79 -11.16 -19.70
C ARG A 142 24.32 -11.06 -21.11
N TRP A 143 23.43 -10.96 -22.11
CA TRP A 143 23.81 -10.77 -23.50
C TRP A 143 23.87 -9.30 -23.91
N ASN A 144 23.59 -8.39 -22.98
CA ASN A 144 23.41 -6.99 -23.31
C ASN A 144 24.59 -6.15 -22.82
N LEU A 145 25.05 -5.25 -23.68
CA LEU A 145 25.91 -4.12 -23.30
C LEU A 145 25.13 -2.83 -23.45
N ARG A 146 25.41 -1.90 -22.54
CA ARG A 146 24.87 -0.55 -22.61
C ARG A 146 25.96 0.43 -23.00
N LEU A 147 25.81 1.09 -24.13
CA LEU A 147 26.66 2.21 -24.54
C LEU A 147 26.10 3.53 -24.03
N GLN A 148 26.97 4.39 -23.53
CA GLN A 148 26.67 5.76 -23.12
C GLN A 148 27.56 6.75 -23.86
N GLY A 149 27.03 7.94 -24.14
CA GLY A 149 27.77 9.05 -24.76
C GLY A 149 27.66 9.11 -26.29
N ALA A 150 27.00 8.15 -26.94
CA ALA A 150 26.77 8.19 -28.38
C ALA A 150 25.81 9.32 -28.74
N GLU A 151 26.23 10.29 -29.54
CA GLU A 151 25.39 11.42 -29.98
C GLU A 151 24.14 10.94 -30.72
N GLU A 152 23.03 11.66 -30.56
CA GLU A 152 21.76 11.35 -31.22
C GLU A 152 21.61 12.20 -32.47
N THR A 153 21.48 11.53 -33.63
CA THR A 153 21.15 12.21 -34.90
C THR A 153 19.71 11.91 -35.29
N GLU A 154 19.05 12.84 -35.97
CA GLU A 154 17.74 12.56 -36.57
C GLU A 154 17.89 11.51 -37.68
N LYS A 155 17.01 10.49 -37.67
CA LYS A 155 17.04 9.34 -38.59
C LYS A 155 18.37 8.57 -38.61
N GLU A 156 18.92 8.29 -37.42
CA GLU A 156 20.14 7.47 -37.30
C GLU A 156 19.89 5.97 -37.57
N ASP A 157 20.78 5.35 -38.34
CA ASP A 157 20.93 3.89 -38.34
C ASP A 157 21.80 3.48 -37.14
N ILE A 158 21.12 3.26 -36.02
CA ILE A 158 21.76 2.92 -34.74
C ILE A 158 22.55 1.61 -34.90
N ARG A 159 21.98 0.61 -35.57
CA ARG A 159 22.60 -0.71 -35.69
C ARG A 159 23.94 -0.61 -36.40
N ARG A 160 24.00 0.08 -37.54
CA ARG A 160 25.24 0.21 -38.32
C ARG A 160 26.33 0.97 -37.56
N LYS A 161 25.98 2.11 -36.94
CA LYS A 161 26.94 2.92 -36.15
C LYS A 161 27.52 2.13 -34.98
N GLU A 162 26.69 1.39 -34.28
CA GLU A 162 27.12 0.62 -33.10
C GLU A 162 27.97 -0.58 -33.48
N ILE A 163 27.68 -1.24 -34.60
CA ILE A 163 28.55 -2.28 -35.15
C ILE A 163 29.95 -1.72 -35.46
N GLU A 164 30.03 -0.54 -36.09
CA GLU A 164 31.31 0.11 -36.40
C GLU A 164 32.11 0.46 -35.13
N ILE A 165 31.42 0.94 -34.08
CA ILE A 165 32.01 1.19 -32.75
C ILE A 165 32.55 -0.12 -32.17
N CYS A 166 31.75 -1.20 -32.17
CA CYS A 166 32.18 -2.51 -31.68
C CYS A 166 33.36 -3.07 -32.49
N GLN A 167 33.37 -2.91 -33.81
CA GLN A 167 34.48 -3.33 -34.69
C GLN A 167 35.76 -2.54 -34.41
N SER A 168 35.64 -1.26 -34.09
CA SER A 168 36.78 -0.42 -33.70
C SER A 168 37.36 -0.83 -32.35
N VAL A 169 36.51 -1.32 -31.44
CA VAL A 169 36.94 -1.78 -30.10
C VAL A 169 37.53 -3.18 -30.13
N LEU A 170 36.89 -4.12 -30.83
CA LEU A 170 37.32 -5.51 -30.93
C LEU A 170 37.80 -5.81 -32.35
N ALA A 171 39.06 -5.44 -32.63
CA ALA A 171 39.62 -5.57 -33.97
C ALA A 171 39.84 -7.02 -34.42
N GLU A 172 40.08 -7.93 -33.48
CA GLU A 172 40.39 -9.35 -33.72
C GLU A 172 39.23 -10.13 -34.36
N HIS A 173 37.98 -9.71 -34.10
CA HIS A 173 36.77 -10.42 -34.55
C HIS A 173 35.79 -9.53 -35.31
N LYS A 174 36.30 -8.49 -36.00
CA LYS A 174 35.51 -7.49 -36.75
C LYS A 174 34.44 -8.10 -37.67
N HIS A 175 34.79 -9.18 -38.37
CA HIS A 175 33.91 -9.83 -39.34
C HIS A 175 32.73 -10.57 -38.70
N LYS A 176 32.85 -11.00 -37.43
CA LYS A 176 31.79 -11.74 -36.72
C LYS A 176 30.79 -10.83 -36.01
N LEU A 177 31.15 -9.58 -35.75
CA LEU A 177 30.33 -8.63 -35.00
C LEU A 177 29.00 -8.26 -35.67
N PRO A 178 28.91 -8.09 -37.00
CA PRO A 178 27.64 -7.82 -37.67
C PRO A 178 26.61 -8.93 -37.48
N ASP A 179 27.04 -10.21 -37.42
CA ASP A 179 26.14 -11.36 -37.22
C ASP A 179 25.88 -11.64 -35.74
N ALA A 180 26.84 -11.27 -34.87
CA ALA A 180 26.72 -11.46 -33.44
C ALA A 180 25.84 -10.41 -32.75
N ILE A 181 25.65 -9.24 -33.37
CA ILE A 181 24.80 -8.17 -32.84
C ILE A 181 23.40 -8.30 -33.47
N ASP A 182 22.45 -8.67 -32.62
CA ASP A 182 21.06 -8.93 -32.99
C ASP A 182 20.25 -7.62 -32.97
N VAL A 183 19.94 -7.14 -31.77
CA VAL A 183 19.08 -5.97 -31.54
C VAL A 183 19.89 -4.81 -30.97
N VAL A 184 19.68 -3.63 -31.53
CA VAL A 184 20.27 -2.37 -31.04
C VAL A 184 19.18 -1.31 -30.94
N HIS A 185 19.02 -0.71 -29.78
CA HIS A 185 18.01 0.34 -29.58
C HIS A 185 18.40 1.36 -28.51
N ARG A 186 17.89 2.58 -28.66
CA ARG A 186 18.02 3.66 -27.67
C ARG A 186 17.11 3.40 -26.47
N LEU A 187 17.59 3.80 -25.30
CA LEU A 187 16.88 3.67 -24.04
C LEU A 187 15.96 4.86 -23.78
N GLY A 188 14.66 4.58 -23.67
CA GLY A 188 13.63 5.55 -23.27
C GLY A 188 13.24 6.54 -24.37
N ALA A 189 12.26 7.39 -24.07
CA ALA A 189 11.76 8.41 -24.99
C ALA A 189 12.75 9.58 -25.16
N LYS A 190 12.80 10.16 -26.37
CA LYS A 190 13.61 11.37 -26.65
C LYS A 190 13.06 12.52 -25.80
N ARG A 191 13.89 13.10 -24.94
CA ARG A 191 13.50 14.25 -24.13
C ARG A 191 13.79 15.54 -24.91
N PRO A 192 12.81 16.44 -25.10
CA PRO A 192 13.08 17.75 -25.67
C PRO A 192 14.01 18.53 -24.72
N GLY A 193 15.12 19.07 -25.25
CA GLY A 193 16.10 19.84 -24.46
C GLY A 193 17.06 19.00 -23.60
N GLY A 194 17.12 17.67 -23.76
CA GLY A 194 18.06 16.83 -23.03
C GLY A 194 19.51 17.09 -23.46
N THR A 195 20.33 17.63 -22.55
CA THR A 195 21.77 17.87 -22.79
C THR A 195 22.58 16.59 -22.94
N LYS A 196 22.06 15.45 -22.45
CA LYS A 196 22.76 14.17 -22.45
C LYS A 196 22.10 13.18 -23.43
N PRO A 197 22.87 12.54 -24.33
CA PRO A 197 22.32 11.52 -25.22
C PRO A 197 21.83 10.30 -24.43
N ARG A 198 20.75 9.68 -24.92
CA ARG A 198 20.21 8.43 -24.41
C ARG A 198 21.21 7.30 -24.57
N GLY A 199 21.27 6.43 -23.56
CA GLY A 199 22.05 5.20 -23.67
C GLY A 199 21.49 4.28 -24.74
N ILE A 200 22.33 3.41 -25.28
CA ILE A 200 21.94 2.39 -26.25
C ILE A 200 22.10 1.02 -25.59
N ILE A 201 21.14 0.12 -25.79
CA ILE A 201 21.32 -1.31 -25.52
C ILE A 201 21.73 -1.99 -26.81
N ILE A 202 22.78 -2.79 -26.71
CA ILE A 202 23.27 -3.69 -27.75
C ILE A 202 23.10 -5.11 -27.23
N GLN A 203 22.23 -5.88 -27.86
CA GLN A 203 22.02 -7.29 -27.56
C GLN A 203 22.88 -8.14 -28.50
N PHE A 204 23.65 -9.04 -27.90
CA PHE A 204 24.46 -10.01 -28.62
C PHE A 204 23.74 -11.35 -28.68
N THR A 205 23.91 -12.12 -29.75
CA THR A 205 23.53 -13.54 -29.80
C THR A 205 24.53 -14.41 -29.02
N SER A 206 25.81 -14.04 -29.05
CA SER A 206 26.89 -14.76 -28.37
C SER A 206 27.43 -14.02 -27.16
N ARG A 207 27.30 -14.64 -25.99
CA ARG A 207 27.86 -14.12 -24.74
C ARG A 207 29.38 -13.99 -24.78
N ILE A 208 30.07 -14.90 -25.47
CA ILE A 208 31.53 -14.89 -25.59
C ILE A 208 32.01 -13.62 -26.30
N LEU A 209 31.37 -13.26 -27.42
CA LEU A 209 31.71 -12.05 -28.16
C LEU A 209 31.34 -10.78 -27.38
N ARG A 210 30.24 -10.80 -26.62
CA ARG A 210 29.85 -9.73 -25.70
C ARG A 210 30.91 -9.50 -24.62
N ASP A 211 31.37 -10.58 -23.98
CA ASP A 211 32.40 -10.56 -22.93
C ASP A 211 33.76 -10.11 -23.49
N ALA A 212 34.15 -10.58 -24.68
CA ALA A 212 35.36 -10.14 -25.37
C ALA A 212 35.31 -8.64 -25.71
N THR A 213 34.18 -8.16 -26.25
CA THR A 213 33.95 -6.73 -26.54
C THR A 213 34.03 -5.90 -25.27
N TRP A 214 33.42 -6.36 -24.17
CA TRP A 214 33.49 -5.69 -22.88
C TRP A 214 34.91 -5.63 -22.31
N LYS A 215 35.68 -6.71 -22.45
CA LYS A 215 37.08 -6.77 -22.01
C LYS A 215 37.94 -5.78 -22.82
N ALA A 216 37.82 -5.77 -24.14
CA ALA A 216 38.53 -4.86 -25.03
C ALA A 216 38.12 -3.39 -24.81
N ALA A 217 36.86 -3.13 -24.49
CA ALA A 217 36.35 -1.80 -24.21
C ALA A 217 37.04 -1.12 -23.01
N LYS A 218 37.50 -1.89 -22.01
CA LYS A 218 38.17 -1.33 -20.83
C LYS A 218 39.52 -0.69 -21.16
N THR A 219 40.23 -1.21 -22.15
CA THR A 219 41.57 -0.74 -22.54
C THR A 219 41.55 0.15 -23.78
N SER A 220 40.46 0.15 -24.56
CA SER A 220 40.33 0.90 -25.80
C SER A 220 40.58 2.42 -25.63
N SER A 221 41.49 2.97 -26.43
CA SER A 221 41.71 4.42 -26.56
C SER A 221 40.60 5.09 -27.40
N TYR A 222 40.07 4.37 -28.39
CA TYR A 222 38.99 4.84 -29.26
C TYR A 222 37.76 5.32 -28.47
N LEU A 223 37.32 4.53 -27.48
CA LEU A 223 36.18 4.90 -26.63
C LEU A 223 36.48 6.13 -25.78
N ARG A 224 37.70 6.24 -25.23
CA ARG A 224 38.11 7.39 -24.41
C ARG A 224 38.13 8.67 -25.24
N ASN A 225 38.67 8.62 -26.45
CA ASN A 225 38.74 9.77 -27.35
C ASN A 225 37.35 10.26 -27.77
N LYS A 226 36.41 9.33 -28.02
CA LYS A 226 35.02 9.66 -28.38
C LYS A 226 34.09 9.88 -27.17
N ARG A 227 34.63 9.89 -25.94
CA ARG A 227 33.87 10.01 -24.68
C ARG A 227 32.73 8.97 -24.54
N LEU A 228 32.94 7.79 -25.11
CA LEU A 228 32.02 6.66 -25.08
C LEU A 228 32.35 5.71 -23.93
N LYS A 229 31.32 5.11 -23.32
CA LYS A 229 31.49 4.15 -22.22
C LYS A 229 30.52 2.99 -22.33
N PHE A 230 31.06 1.77 -22.36
CA PHE A 230 30.28 0.56 -22.17
C PHE A 230 30.01 0.30 -20.69
N THR A 231 28.84 -0.28 -20.40
CA THR A 231 28.42 -0.73 -19.06
C THR A 231 27.62 -2.01 -19.18
N VAL A 232 27.71 -2.90 -18.19
CA VAL A 232 26.90 -4.13 -18.15
C VAL A 232 25.48 -3.77 -17.70
N GLN A 233 24.46 -4.25 -18.40
CA GLN A 233 23.06 -3.89 -18.12
C GLN A 233 22.52 -4.46 -16.78
N GLY A 234 23.22 -5.42 -16.17
CA GLY A 234 22.85 -6.06 -14.90
C GLY A 234 23.73 -5.72 -13.70
N GLY A 235 24.72 -4.84 -13.85
CA GLY A 235 25.56 -4.42 -12.72
C GLY A 235 24.83 -3.37 -11.90
N GLN A 236 24.25 -3.75 -10.76
CA GLN A 236 23.96 -2.75 -9.74
C GLN A 236 25.26 -2.02 -9.41
N ARG A 237 25.23 -0.69 -9.44
CA ARG A 237 26.29 0.11 -8.82
C ARG A 237 26.19 -0.18 -7.33
N THR A 238 27.02 -1.07 -6.81
CA THR A 238 27.35 -1.03 -5.39
C THR A 238 27.95 0.36 -5.17
N MET A 239 27.18 1.25 -4.54
CA MET A 239 27.75 2.44 -3.94
C MET A 239 28.73 1.94 -2.87
N GLN A 240 30.02 2.21 -3.10
CA GLN A 240 31.02 2.26 -2.06
C GLN A 240 31.19 3.71 -1.67
#